data_AF-A0A942B7P2-F1
#
_entry.id   AF-A0A942B7P2-F1
#
_cell.length_a   1.000
_cell.length_b   1.000
_cell.length_c   1.000
_cell.angle_alpha   90.00
_cell.angle_beta   90.00
_cell.angle_gamma   90.00
#
_symmetry.space_group_name_H-M   'P 1'
#
loop_
_entity.id
_entity.type
_entity.pdbx_description
1 polymer ?
#
loop_
_entity_poly.entity_id
_entity_poly.type
_entity_poly.pdbx_seq_one_letter_code
_entity_poly.pdbx_strand_id
1 'polypeptide(L)'
;MKKFFFAIAILCALGFLATFAVQSSYHGKAKLIQRIEKSASADLFGDAGTPIGEPAEYVIEDPKAFIGGPDDKGVYQVDEGYLKAHQIYPTQLKTIDFFTGAFRVGFGMAGVIAALIAWRMKPKSSN
;
A
#
# COMPACT_ATOMS: atom_id res chain seq x y z
N MET A 1 -11.86 -32.47 12.13
CA MET A 1 -11.47 -31.21 12.82
C MET A 1 -9.97 -30.90 12.71
N LYS A 2 -9.03 -31.81 13.01
CA LYS A 2 -7.58 -31.55 12.82
C LYS A 2 -7.21 -31.02 11.42
N LYS A 3 -7.69 -31.69 10.37
CA LYS A 3 -7.46 -31.28 8.96
C LYS A 3 -8.00 -29.88 8.65
N PHE A 4 -9.09 -29.47 9.32
CA PHE A 4 -9.70 -28.16 9.13
C PHE A 4 -8.83 -27.05 9.73
N PHE A 5 -8.37 -27.19 10.99
CA PHE A 5 -7.44 -26.23 11.59
C PHE A 5 -6.09 -26.18 10.87
N PHE A 6 -5.62 -27.32 10.35
CA PHE A 6 -4.42 -27.35 9.53
C PHE A 6 -4.61 -26.58 8.21
N ALA A 7 -5.76 -26.73 7.54
CA ALA A 7 -6.08 -25.94 6.36
C ALA A 7 -6.14 -24.43 6.66
N ILE A 8 -6.71 -24.04 7.82
CA ILE A 8 -6.70 -22.63 8.27
C ILE A 8 -5.27 -22.14 8.47
N ALA A 9 -4.41 -22.93 9.13
CA ALA A 9 -3.01 -22.57 9.33
C ALA A 9 -2.27 -22.33 8.01
N ILE A 10 -2.52 -23.18 7.00
CA ILE A 10 -1.99 -23.00 5.64
C ILE A 10 -2.51 -21.71 5.01
N LEU A 11 -3.82 -21.45 5.07
CA LEU A 11 -4.40 -20.22 4.51
C LEU A 11 -3.84 -18.97 5.18
N CYS A 12 -3.65 -18.99 6.50
CA CYS A 12 -2.99 -17.92 7.23
C CYS A 12 -1.52 -17.75 6.79
N ALA A 13 -0.77 -18.84 6.59
CA ALA A 13 0.59 -18.77 6.08
C ALA A 13 0.65 -18.16 4.67
N LEU A 14 -0.28 -18.55 3.79
CA LEU A 14 -0.39 -17.97 2.45
C LEU A 14 -0.75 -16.48 2.51
N GLY A 15 -1.73 -16.10 3.33
CA GLY A 15 -2.10 -14.70 3.55
C GLY A 15 -0.94 -13.87 4.09
N PHE A 16 -0.20 -14.40 5.05
CA PHE A 16 1.02 -13.80 5.60
C PHE A 16 2.06 -13.54 4.51
N LEU A 17 2.37 -14.54 3.69
CA LEU A 17 3.32 -14.40 2.58
C LEU A 17 2.84 -13.42 1.52
N ALA A 18 1.54 -13.42 1.20
CA ALA A 18 0.94 -12.48 0.27
C ALA A 18 1.14 -11.01 0.71
N THR A 19 1.19 -10.73 2.01
CA THR A 19 1.45 -9.35 2.49
C THR A 19 2.80 -8.80 2.01
N PHE A 20 3.84 -9.62 1.89
CA PHE A 20 5.15 -9.18 1.40
C PHE A 20 5.11 -8.86 -0.09
N ALA A 21 4.44 -9.70 -0.88
CA ALA A 21 4.28 -9.47 -2.31
C ALA A 21 3.49 -8.18 -2.59
N VAL A 22 2.39 -7.97 -1.85
CA VAL A 22 1.58 -6.75 -1.95
C VAL A 22 2.40 -5.52 -1.57
N GLN A 23 3.08 -5.55 -0.42
CA GLN A 23 3.93 -4.44 0.03
C GLN A 23 5.02 -4.12 -1.00
N SER A 24 5.75 -5.13 -1.48
CA SER A 24 6.81 -4.95 -2.48
C SER A 24 6.29 -4.37 -3.80
N SER A 25 5.11 -4.80 -4.26
CA SER A 25 4.50 -4.28 -5.48
C SER A 25 4.18 -2.79 -5.37
N TYR A 26 3.63 -2.34 -4.23
CA TYR A 26 3.32 -0.93 -4.01
C TYR A 26 4.57 -0.08 -3.78
N HIS A 27 5.58 -0.59 -3.07
CA HIS A 27 6.88 0.06 -2.93
C HIS A 27 7.52 0.33 -4.30
N GLY A 28 7.47 -0.63 -5.22
CA GLY A 28 8.01 -0.47 -6.57
C GLY A 28 7.28 0.58 -7.43
N LYS A 29 6.06 0.98 -7.04
CA LYS A 29 5.27 2.03 -7.72
C LYS A 29 5.32 3.37 -7.00
N ALA A 30 5.83 3.40 -5.77
CA ALA A 30 5.85 4.60 -4.97
C ALA A 30 6.86 5.60 -5.53
N LYS A 31 6.47 6.88 -5.51
CA LYS A 31 7.33 7.99 -5.87
C LYS A 31 7.27 9.04 -4.78
N LEU A 32 8.40 9.69 -4.51
CA LEU A 32 8.44 10.87 -3.66
C LEU A 32 7.75 12.01 -4.39
N ILE A 33 6.59 12.44 -3.89
CA ILE A 33 5.71 13.38 -4.58
C ILE A 33 5.45 14.60 -3.68
N GLN A 34 5.63 15.79 -4.25
CA GLN A 34 5.12 17.05 -3.75
C GLN A 34 3.82 17.38 -4.47
N ARG A 35 2.74 17.57 -3.71
CA ARG A 35 1.47 18.03 -4.26
C ARG A 35 1.49 19.55 -4.34
N ILE A 36 0.91 20.09 -5.39
CA ILE A 36 0.92 21.52 -5.67
C ILE A 36 -0.48 21.96 -6.07
N GLU A 37 -0.95 23.06 -5.46
CA GLU A 37 -2.13 23.77 -5.92
C GLU A 37 -1.68 24.81 -6.97
N LYS A 38 -2.18 24.67 -8.21
CA LYS A 38 -1.99 25.71 -9.23
C LYS A 38 -3.06 26.78 -9.06
N SER A 39 -2.63 28.03 -8.91
CA SER A 39 -3.54 29.17 -9.05
C SER A 39 -3.85 29.41 -10.53
N ALA A 40 -5.00 30.04 -10.83
CA ALA A 40 -5.35 30.43 -12.20
C ALA A 40 -4.30 31.33 -12.87
N SER A 41 -3.48 32.04 -12.07
CA SER A 41 -2.33 32.81 -12.55
C SER A 41 -1.10 31.94 -12.84
N ALA A 42 -0.87 30.85 -12.10
CA ALA A 42 0.28 29.97 -12.33
C ALA A 42 0.26 29.29 -13.70
N ASP A 43 -0.93 28.93 -14.20
CA ASP A 43 -1.10 28.38 -15.55
C ASP A 43 -0.79 29.40 -16.67
N LEU A 44 -0.91 30.70 -16.39
CA LEU A 44 -0.65 31.78 -17.34
C LEU A 44 0.82 32.25 -17.34
N PHE A 45 1.53 32.08 -16.23
CA PHE A 45 2.90 32.57 -16.05
C PHE A 45 3.95 31.47 -15.93
N GLY A 46 3.54 30.19 -15.95
CA GLY A 46 4.47 29.06 -15.84
C GLY A 46 5.06 28.88 -14.43
N ASP A 47 4.42 29.45 -13.41
CA ASP A 47 4.84 29.26 -12.02
C ASP A 47 4.57 27.83 -11.56
N ALA A 48 5.48 27.27 -10.77
CA ALA A 48 5.40 25.90 -10.28
C ALA A 48 4.21 25.64 -9.34
N GLY A 49 3.44 26.67 -8.97
CA GLY A 49 2.30 26.60 -8.05
C GLY A 49 2.70 26.61 -6.57
N THR A 50 1.71 26.50 -5.68
CA THR A 50 1.92 26.51 -4.22
C THR A 50 2.00 25.08 -3.67
N PRO A 51 3.10 24.68 -2.99
CA PRO A 51 3.21 23.33 -2.43
C PRO A 51 2.21 23.10 -1.29
N ILE A 52 1.57 21.93 -1.30
CA ILE A 52 0.62 21.47 -0.29
C ILE A 52 1.30 20.46 0.62
N GLY A 53 1.61 20.87 1.85
CA GLY A 53 2.30 20.04 2.83
C GLY A 53 3.72 19.66 2.38
N GLU A 54 4.30 18.68 3.06
CA GLU A 54 5.65 18.19 2.75
C GLU A 54 5.63 17.07 1.69
N PRO A 55 6.72 16.88 0.93
CA PRO A 55 6.86 15.75 0.04
C PRO A 55 6.75 14.42 0.81
N ALA A 56 6.01 13.46 0.26
CA ALA A 56 5.90 12.12 0.83
C ALA A 56 5.82 11.06 -0.28
N GLU A 57 6.00 9.81 0.09
CA GLU A 57 5.88 8.69 -0.85
C GLU A 57 4.41 8.37 -1.10
N TYR A 58 4.00 8.56 -2.35
CA TYR A 58 2.66 8.23 -2.80
C TYR A 58 2.71 7.24 -3.96
N VAL A 59 1.65 6.45 -4.07
CA VAL A 59 1.36 5.63 -5.25
C VAL A 59 0.32 6.37 -6.08
N ILE A 60 0.71 6.79 -7.29
CA ILE A 60 -0.17 7.40 -8.29
C ILE A 60 0.09 6.68 -9.61
N GLU A 61 -0.94 6.04 -10.15
CA GLU A 61 -0.83 5.23 -11.36
C GLU A 61 -1.07 6.05 -12.64
N ASP A 62 -1.76 7.19 -12.56
CA ASP A 62 -1.99 8.05 -13.73
C ASP A 62 -0.75 8.91 -14.02
N PRO A 63 -0.05 8.68 -15.15
CA PRO A 63 1.12 9.48 -15.52
C PRO A 63 0.78 10.94 -15.83
N LYS A 64 -0.48 11.26 -16.19
CA LYS A 64 -0.89 12.63 -16.51
C LYS A 64 -1.04 13.53 -15.29
N ALA A 65 -1.13 12.95 -14.10
CA ALA A 65 -1.14 13.71 -12.86
C ALA A 65 0.22 14.39 -12.58
N PHE A 66 1.30 13.90 -13.20
CA PHE A 66 2.65 14.39 -12.98
C PHE A 66 2.95 15.62 -13.86
N ILE A 67 3.43 16.68 -13.23
CA ILE A 67 3.86 17.91 -13.88
C ILE A 67 5.31 17.72 -14.32
N GLY A 68 5.50 16.96 -15.40
CA GLY A 68 6.83 16.68 -15.95
C GLY A 68 7.63 15.62 -15.18
N GLY A 69 8.96 15.76 -15.22
CA GLY A 69 9.91 14.85 -14.58
C GLY A 69 10.17 15.17 -13.11
N PRO A 70 10.96 14.33 -12.41
CA PRO A 70 11.41 14.66 -11.07
C PRO A 70 12.34 15.88 -11.08
N ASP A 71 12.33 16.63 -9.98
CA ASP A 71 13.28 17.73 -9.74
C ASP A 71 14.71 17.22 -9.45
N ASP A 72 15.65 18.15 -9.23
CA ASP A 72 17.05 17.83 -8.90
C ASP A 72 17.23 17.01 -7.61
N LYS A 73 16.17 16.90 -6.78
CA LYS A 73 16.13 16.12 -5.54
C LYS A 73 15.39 14.79 -5.71
N GLY A 74 14.93 14.47 -6.91
CA GLY A 74 14.15 13.26 -7.19
C GLY A 74 12.67 13.36 -6.82
N VAL A 75 12.16 14.56 -6.51
CA VAL A 75 10.76 14.79 -6.12
C VAL A 75 9.92 15.04 -7.36
N TYR A 76 8.86 14.26 -7.51
CA TYR A 76 7.86 14.45 -8.54
C TYR A 76 6.83 15.49 -8.10
N GLN A 77 6.44 16.36 -9.01
CA GLN A 77 5.40 17.35 -8.76
C GLN A 77 4.06 16.87 -9.33
N VAL A 78 2.99 17.01 -8.57
CA VAL A 78 1.65 16.58 -8.97
C VAL A 78 0.63 17.68 -8.72
N ASP A 79 -0.21 17.91 -9.71
CA ASP A 79 -1.27 18.92 -9.68
C ASP A 79 -2.46 18.42 -8.84
N GLU A 80 -2.70 19.05 -7.70
CA GLU A 80 -3.82 18.71 -6.82
C GLU A 80 -5.19 18.96 -7.49
N GLY A 81 -5.29 19.97 -8.36
CA GLY A 81 -6.50 20.26 -9.13
C GLY A 81 -6.83 19.11 -10.09
N TYR A 82 -5.81 18.58 -10.78
CA TYR A 82 -5.97 17.41 -11.65
C TYR A 82 -6.42 16.18 -10.85
N LEU A 83 -5.78 15.91 -9.70
CA LEU A 83 -6.14 14.78 -8.83
C LEU A 83 -7.60 14.85 -8.39
N LYS A 84 -8.06 16.02 -7.93
CA LYS A 84 -9.45 16.24 -7.52
C LYS A 84 -10.41 16.08 -8.69
N ALA A 85 -10.10 16.66 -9.84
CA ALA A 85 -10.95 16.61 -11.04
C ALA A 85 -11.12 15.18 -11.59
N HIS A 86 -10.09 14.35 -11.50
CA HIS A 86 -10.11 12.96 -11.98
C HIS A 86 -10.38 11.93 -10.88
N GLN A 87 -10.72 12.38 -9.66
CA GLN A 87 -10.99 11.53 -8.50
C GLN A 87 -9.83 10.56 -8.18
N ILE A 88 -8.60 11.01 -8.41
CA ILE A 88 -7.39 10.25 -8.12
C ILE A 88 -6.98 10.56 -6.68
N TYR A 89 -7.15 9.59 -5.80
CA TYR A 89 -6.77 9.71 -4.40
C TYR A 89 -5.35 9.17 -4.20
N PRO A 90 -4.35 10.04 -4.00
CA PRO A 90 -2.97 9.61 -3.85
C PRO A 90 -2.84 8.80 -2.56
N THR A 91 -2.48 7.53 -2.68
CA THR A 91 -2.37 6.63 -1.53
C THR A 91 -0.96 6.72 -0.97
N GLN A 92 -0.83 7.11 0.30
CA GLN A 92 0.47 7.17 0.97
C GLN A 92 1.04 5.77 1.17
N LEU A 93 2.33 5.59 0.85
CA LEU A 93 3.00 4.31 1.05
C LEU A 93 2.97 3.87 2.52
N LYS A 94 3.09 4.84 3.45
CA LYS A 94 2.97 4.59 4.90
C LYS A 94 1.64 3.94 5.30
N THR A 95 0.55 4.30 4.62
CA THR A 95 -0.77 3.69 4.86
C THR A 95 -0.75 2.23 4.43
N ILE A 96 -0.15 1.92 3.28
CA ILE A 96 0.01 0.55 2.78
C ILE A 96 0.89 -0.26 3.73
N ASP A 97 2.01 0.31 4.18
CA ASP A 97 2.91 -0.33 5.16
C ASP A 97 2.18 -0.65 6.47
N PHE A 98 1.38 0.29 6.96
CA PHE A 98 0.58 0.09 8.16
C PHE A 98 -0.38 -1.10 8.01
N PHE A 99 -1.19 -1.14 6.95
CA PHE A 99 -2.16 -2.21 6.74
C PHE A 99 -1.51 -3.56 6.47
N THR A 100 -0.49 -3.60 5.61
CA THR A 100 0.26 -4.84 5.34
C THR A 100 0.93 -5.38 6.60
N GLY A 101 1.49 -4.51 7.45
CA GLY A 101 2.02 -4.87 8.76
C GLY A 101 0.96 -5.42 9.70
N ALA A 102 -0.20 -4.75 9.82
CA ALA A 102 -1.32 -5.22 10.63
C ALA A 102 -1.82 -6.60 10.18
N PHE A 103 -1.99 -6.80 8.87
CA PHE A 103 -2.38 -8.10 8.31
C PHE A 103 -1.34 -9.18 8.56
N ARG A 104 -0.04 -8.84 8.47
CA ARG A 104 1.04 -9.78 8.75
C ARG A 104 1.00 -10.26 10.19
N VAL A 105 0.79 -9.37 11.15
CA VAL A 105 0.62 -9.74 12.57
C VAL A 105 -0.64 -10.60 12.73
N GLY A 106 -1.76 -10.19 12.15
CA GLY A 106 -3.03 -10.91 12.24
C GLY A 106 -2.95 -12.34 11.69
N PHE A 107 -2.48 -12.51 10.46
CA PHE A 107 -2.29 -13.82 9.84
C PHE A 107 -1.23 -14.65 10.55
N GLY A 108 -0.13 -14.04 11.01
CA GLY A 108 0.90 -14.72 11.78
C GLY A 108 0.36 -15.33 13.06
N MET A 109 -0.36 -14.54 13.86
CA MET A 109 -0.98 -15.01 15.10
C MET A 109 -2.05 -16.07 14.86
N ALA A 110 -2.98 -15.81 13.93
CA ALA A 110 -4.06 -16.75 13.62
C ALA A 110 -3.51 -18.09 13.10
N GLY A 111 -2.47 -18.06 12.27
CA GLY A 111 -1.79 -19.24 11.75
C GLY A 111 -1.12 -20.06 12.85
N VAL A 112 -0.40 -19.41 13.77
CA VAL A 112 0.22 -20.09 14.93
C VAL A 112 -0.83 -20.75 15.81
N ILE A 113 -1.91 -20.03 16.15
CA ILE A 113 -3.00 -20.59 16.98
C ILE A 113 -3.64 -21.79 16.28
N ALA A 114 -3.96 -21.68 14.99
CA ALA A 114 -4.57 -22.77 14.24
C ALA A 114 -3.64 -23.99 14.15
N ALA A 115 -2.34 -23.79 13.96
CA ALA A 115 -1.35 -24.87 13.95
C ALA A 115 -1.23 -25.57 15.32
N LEU A 116 -1.21 -24.80 16.41
CA LEU A 116 -1.16 -25.35 17.77
C LEU A 116 -2.41 -26.16 18.10
N ILE A 117 -3.60 -25.68 17.73
CA ILE A 117 -4.86 -26.43 17.88
C ILE A 117 -4.79 -27.73 17.08
N ALA A 118 -4.39 -27.68 15.81
CA ALA A 118 -4.26 -28.86 14.97
C ALA A 118 -3.26 -29.89 15.54
N TRP A 119 -2.16 -29.42 16.11
CA TRP A 119 -1.14 -30.28 16.73
C TRP A 119 -1.67 -31.01 17.98
N ARG A 120 -2.41 -30.31 18.85
CA ARG A 120 -2.99 -30.88 20.08
C ARG A 120 -4.14 -31.85 19.82
N MET A 121 -4.81 -31.78 18.67
CA MET A 121 -5.86 -32.74 18.31
C MET A 121 -5.28 -34.10 17.94
N LYS A 122 -5.68 -35.17 18.65
CA LYS A 122 -5.39 -36.55 18.26
C LYS A 122 -6.13 -36.91 16.97
N PRO A 123 -5.51 -37.66 16.04
CA PRO A 123 -6.21 -38.15 14.86
C PRO A 123 -7.39 -39.03 15.30
N LYS A 124 -8.58 -38.76 14.76
CA LYS A 124 -9.74 -39.64 14.98
C LYS A 124 -9.47 -40.90 14.15
N SER A 125 -9.24 -42.03 14.81
CA SER A 125 -9.15 -43.34 14.15
C SER A 125 -10.46 -43.59 13.42
N SER A 126 -10.41 -43.76 12.10
CA SER A 126 -11.55 -44.27 11.35
C SER A 126 -11.58 -45.78 11.60
N ASN A 127 -12.59 -46.26 12.32
CA ASN A 127 -13.02 -47.66 12.18
C ASN A 127 -13.70 -47.84 10.83
#